data_AF-A0A5N0UX93-F1
#
_entry.id   AF-A0A5N0UX93-F1
#
_cell.length_a   1.000
_cell.length_b   1.000
_cell.length_c   1.000
_cell.angle_alpha   90.00
_cell.angle_beta   90.00
_cell.angle_gamma   90.00
#
_symmetry.space_group_name_H-M   'P 1'
#
loop_
_entity.id
_entity.type
_entity.pdbx_description
1 polymer ?
#
loop_
_entity_poly.entity_id
_entity_poly.type
_entity_poly.pdbx_seq_one_letter_code
_entity_poly.pdbx_strand_id
1 'polypeptide(L)'
;MTSDSRRAGGGTLFTEPVLVVNQKAKLVEASNEFGVFDQQGRQLGAVVEVGQSTLRKALRLFTKYDQYLTHRFEVRDTGGSIVLKVTRPAKMLKSRFLVTRADDTPIGEIQQENVLGKIRFSFTAGGRAIGQLRAENWRAWDFSITDAADIEIARVTKTFAGYLREAFTTADNYVVEIHRQLADPLASMVVASALTVDTALKQDDQG
;
A
#
# COMPACT_ATOMS: atom_id res chain seq x y z
N MET A 1 0.10 -37.41 -5.61
CA MET A 1 0.73 -36.18 -6.13
C MET A 1 -0.09 -35.02 -5.60
N THR A 2 0.34 -34.43 -4.48
CA THR A 2 -0.39 -33.34 -3.80
C THR A 2 -0.20 -32.03 -4.56
N SER A 3 -1.29 -31.33 -4.79
CA SER A 3 -1.42 -30.10 -5.58
C SER A 3 -0.93 -28.82 -4.87
N ASP A 4 -0.12 -28.95 -3.80
CA ASP A 4 0.21 -27.85 -2.88
C ASP A 4 1.45 -27.02 -3.30
N SER A 5 2.11 -27.39 -4.39
CA SER A 5 3.36 -26.75 -4.84
C SER A 5 3.18 -25.48 -5.67
N ARG A 6 1.95 -24.98 -5.89
CA ARG A 6 1.70 -23.80 -6.76
C ARG A 6 1.62 -22.45 -6.03
N ARG A 7 1.85 -22.40 -4.72
CA ARG A 7 1.85 -21.13 -3.95
C ARG A 7 3.02 -20.99 -2.97
N ALA A 8 4.17 -21.55 -3.30
CA ALA A 8 5.40 -21.22 -2.58
C ALA A 8 5.83 -19.81 -3.04
N GLY A 9 5.57 -18.79 -2.21
CA GLY A 9 6.04 -17.44 -2.46
C GLY A 9 7.56 -17.32 -2.26
N GLY A 10 8.15 -16.28 -2.85
CA GLY A 10 9.61 -16.07 -2.83
C GLY A 10 10.17 -15.46 -1.54
N GLY A 11 9.36 -15.25 -0.50
CA GLY A 11 9.79 -14.75 0.82
C GLY A 11 10.00 -13.24 0.91
N THR A 12 9.48 -12.46 -0.04
CA THR A 12 9.63 -11.00 -0.08
C THR A 12 8.32 -10.30 -0.39
N LEU A 13 8.24 -9.00 -0.14
CA LEU A 13 7.10 -8.14 -0.49
C LEU A 13 6.72 -8.17 -1.98
N PHE A 14 7.64 -8.56 -2.87
CA PHE A 14 7.44 -8.53 -4.32
C PHE A 14 7.21 -9.91 -4.96
N THR A 15 7.42 -10.98 -4.19
CA THR A 15 7.40 -12.36 -4.69
C THR A 15 6.40 -13.25 -3.96
N GLU A 16 5.81 -12.74 -2.88
CA GLU A 16 4.76 -13.44 -2.16
C GLU A 16 3.41 -13.21 -2.86
N PRO A 17 2.63 -14.28 -3.13
CA PRO A 17 1.33 -14.16 -3.77
C PRO A 17 0.26 -13.59 -2.83
N VAL A 18 0.52 -13.59 -1.52
CA VAL A 18 -0.41 -13.08 -0.50
C VAL A 18 0.38 -12.25 0.49
N LEU A 19 0.03 -10.97 0.58
CA LEU A 19 0.50 -10.08 1.64
C LEU A 19 -0.63 -9.84 2.62
N VAL A 20 -0.40 -10.12 3.89
CA VAL A 20 -1.32 -9.81 4.98
C VAL A 20 -0.80 -8.57 5.69
N VAL A 21 -1.60 -7.52 5.70
CA VAL A 21 -1.23 -6.24 6.33
C VAL A 21 -1.93 -6.14 7.67
N ASN A 22 -1.17 -5.93 8.74
CA ASN A 22 -1.70 -5.74 10.09
C ASN A 22 -1.44 -4.32 10.60
N GLN A 23 -2.50 -3.53 10.74
CA GLN A 23 -2.39 -2.12 11.13
C GLN A 23 -2.12 -1.89 12.63
N LYS A 24 -2.28 -2.89 13.48
CA LYS A 24 -2.10 -2.79 14.94
C LYS A 24 -0.80 -3.39 15.46
N ALA A 25 -0.04 -4.07 14.60
CA ALA A 25 1.31 -4.55 14.87
C ALA A 25 2.27 -3.35 14.92
N LYS A 26 2.13 -2.51 15.94
CA LYS A 26 3.05 -1.41 16.20
C LYS A 26 4.37 -2.00 16.64
N LEU A 27 5.38 -1.99 15.75
CA LEU A 27 6.76 -2.02 16.20
C LEU A 27 7.04 -0.67 16.89
N VAL A 28 7.86 -0.71 17.92
CA VAL A 28 8.04 0.37 18.89
C VAL A 28 8.60 1.65 18.22
N GLU A 29 8.29 2.83 18.78
CA GLU A 29 8.76 4.21 18.48
C GLU A 29 8.03 5.10 17.46
N ALA A 30 7.24 4.59 16.51
CA ALA A 30 6.48 5.43 15.56
C ALA A 30 4.97 5.16 15.62
N SER A 31 4.14 6.21 15.68
CA SER A 31 2.69 6.05 15.87
C SER A 31 1.96 5.42 14.68
N ASN A 32 2.61 5.35 13.51
CA ASN A 32 2.01 4.99 12.22
C ASN A 32 2.88 3.97 11.46
N GLU A 33 3.26 2.90 12.13
CA GLU A 33 3.91 1.73 11.53
C GLU A 33 2.94 0.54 11.50
N PHE A 34 2.95 -0.22 10.40
CA PHE A 34 2.20 -1.46 10.28
C PHE A 34 3.01 -2.56 9.61
N GLY A 35 2.82 -3.79 10.08
CA GLY A 35 3.56 -4.97 9.64
C GLY A 35 2.92 -5.62 8.40
N VAL A 36 3.78 -6.18 7.54
CA VAL A 36 3.38 -6.98 6.37
C VAL A 36 3.90 -8.40 6.54
N PHE A 37 3.03 -9.38 6.34
CA PHE A 37 3.29 -10.80 6.60
C PHE A 37 2.88 -11.64 5.39
N ASP A 38 3.42 -12.85 5.27
CA ASP A 38 2.89 -13.84 4.35
C ASP A 38 1.64 -14.53 4.93
N GLN A 39 1.00 -15.36 4.11
CA GLN A 39 -0.17 -16.18 4.52
C GLN A 39 0.13 -17.15 5.68
N GLN A 40 1.40 -17.49 5.95
CA GLN A 40 1.81 -18.34 7.07
C GLN A 40 2.06 -17.53 8.35
N GLY A 41 2.10 -16.19 8.27
CA GLY A 41 2.36 -15.28 9.37
C GLY A 41 3.82 -14.95 9.62
N ARG A 42 4.70 -15.29 8.68
CA ARG A 42 6.09 -14.83 8.73
C ARG A 42 6.14 -13.40 8.21
N GLN A 43 6.84 -12.54 8.94
CA GLN A 43 6.99 -11.14 8.56
C GLN A 43 7.81 -11.03 7.27
N LEU A 44 7.33 -10.19 6.36
CA LEU A 44 7.96 -9.85 5.07
C LEU A 44 8.53 -8.43 5.06
N GLY A 45 8.01 -7.56 5.93
CA GLY A 45 8.44 -6.18 6.01
C GLY A 45 7.52 -5.34 6.89
N ALA A 46 7.63 -4.03 6.73
CA ALA A 46 6.80 -3.04 7.39
C ALA A 46 6.63 -1.81 6.52
N VAL A 47 5.60 -1.02 6.81
CA VAL A 47 5.43 0.32 6.25
C VAL A 47 5.44 1.32 7.39
N VAL A 48 6.28 2.34 7.24
CA VAL A 48 6.49 3.38 8.25
C VAL A 48 6.17 4.73 7.65
N GLU A 49 5.31 5.50 8.30
CA GLU A 49 5.16 6.91 7.95
C GLU A 49 6.27 7.76 8.60
N VAL A 50 7.08 8.43 7.77
CA VAL A 50 8.23 9.22 8.19
C VAL A 50 7.97 10.72 8.08
N GLY A 51 8.63 11.51 8.93
CA GLY A 51 8.55 12.97 8.92
C GLY A 51 7.38 13.60 9.71
N GLN A 52 6.49 12.80 10.31
CA GLN A 52 5.40 13.32 11.13
C GLN A 52 5.81 13.70 12.57
N SER A 53 6.81 13.03 13.15
CA SER A 53 7.14 13.15 14.58
C SER A 53 7.85 14.45 14.99
N THR A 54 8.73 14.98 14.14
CA THR A 54 9.44 16.26 14.40
C THR A 54 8.57 17.47 14.13
N LEU A 55 7.74 17.42 13.08
CA LEU A 55 6.89 18.54 12.69
C LEU A 55 5.65 18.67 13.59
N ARG A 56 5.01 17.55 13.99
CA ARG A 56 3.87 17.58 14.92
C ARG A 56 4.22 17.97 16.36
N LYS A 57 5.46 17.71 16.83
CA LYS A 57 5.91 18.21 18.14
C LYS A 57 6.05 19.73 18.15
N ALA A 58 6.48 20.34 17.04
CA ALA A 58 6.61 21.80 16.93
C ALA A 58 5.28 22.51 16.62
N LEU A 59 4.42 21.92 15.78
CA LEU A 59 3.13 22.51 15.40
C LEU A 59 2.00 22.35 16.43
N ARG A 60 2.17 21.54 17.49
CA ARG A 60 1.19 21.47 18.60
C ARG A 60 0.96 22.80 19.34
N LEU A 61 1.77 23.82 19.08
CA LEU A 61 1.59 25.19 19.58
C LEU A 61 0.74 26.08 18.66
N PHE A 62 0.45 25.67 17.42
CA PHE A 62 -0.33 26.48 16.46
C PHE A 62 -1.43 25.65 15.78
N THR A 63 -2.66 26.01 16.10
CA THR A 63 -3.92 25.37 15.75
C THR A 63 -4.20 25.30 14.22
N LYS A 64 -4.82 24.20 13.77
CA LYS A 64 -5.58 24.02 12.49
C LYS A 64 -4.85 23.78 11.15
N TYR A 65 -3.59 23.36 11.09
CA TYR A 65 -2.88 23.13 9.80
C TYR A 65 -2.43 21.67 9.50
N ASP A 66 -2.95 20.65 10.19
CA ASP A 66 -2.50 19.25 10.00
C ASP A 66 -2.81 18.69 8.59
N GLN A 67 -3.84 19.19 7.92
CA GLN A 67 -4.24 18.81 6.54
C GLN A 67 -3.31 19.31 5.41
N TYR A 68 -2.20 20.00 5.75
CA TYR A 68 -1.27 20.62 4.78
C TYR A 68 0.06 19.87 4.66
N LEU A 69 0.20 18.72 5.31
CA LEU A 69 1.49 18.04 5.41
C LEU A 69 1.73 17.07 4.26
N THR A 70 2.98 17.03 3.80
CA THR A 70 3.45 16.02 2.85
C THR A 70 3.59 14.71 3.60
N HIS A 71 2.89 13.67 3.15
CA HIS A 71 3.01 12.33 3.73
C HIS A 71 4.12 11.58 3.03
N ARG A 72 4.97 10.92 3.81
CA ARG A 72 6.04 10.08 3.29
C ARG A 72 5.95 8.73 3.98
N PHE A 73 5.82 7.69 3.18
CA PHE A 73 5.83 6.31 3.63
C PHE A 73 7.10 5.64 3.13
N GLU A 74 7.75 4.90 4.01
CA GLU A 74 8.84 3.99 3.67
C GLU A 74 8.32 2.57 3.77
N VAL A 75 8.41 1.83 2.67
CA VAL A 75 8.22 0.38 2.68
C VAL A 75 9.59 -0.25 2.94
N ARG A 76 9.69 -1.06 3.98
CA ARG A 76 10.92 -1.69 4.43
C ARG A 76 10.82 -3.21 4.37
N ASP A 77 11.90 -3.87 4.02
CA ASP A 77 12.00 -5.33 4.08
C ASP A 77 12.17 -5.83 5.52
N THR A 78 12.32 -7.15 5.69
CA THR A 78 12.56 -7.80 7.00
C THR A 78 13.87 -7.38 7.66
N GLY A 79 14.86 -6.93 6.88
CA GLY A 79 16.12 -6.40 7.38
C GLY A 79 16.04 -4.92 7.78
N GLY A 80 14.90 -4.26 7.57
CA GLY A 80 14.69 -2.84 7.82
C GLY A 80 15.21 -1.93 6.69
N SER A 81 15.70 -2.50 5.59
CA SER A 81 16.15 -1.71 4.44
C SER A 81 14.96 -1.15 3.68
N ILE A 82 15.04 0.13 3.29
CA ILE A 82 13.99 0.76 2.47
C ILE A 82 14.02 0.12 1.09
N VAL A 83 12.88 -0.38 0.63
CA VAL A 83 12.70 -0.90 -0.72
C VAL A 83 11.94 0.06 -1.62
N LEU A 84 10.97 0.79 -1.06
CA LEU A 84 10.21 1.83 -1.75
C LEU A 84 9.99 3.02 -0.83
N LYS A 85 9.95 4.21 -1.42
CA LYS A 85 9.40 5.41 -0.79
C LYS A 85 8.15 5.82 -1.54
N VAL A 86 7.10 6.16 -0.81
CA VAL A 86 5.86 6.69 -1.35
C VAL A 86 5.62 8.06 -0.75
N THR A 87 5.61 9.09 -1.59
CA THR A 87 5.39 10.47 -1.16
C THR A 87 4.05 10.96 -1.70
N ARG A 88 3.17 11.43 -0.82
CA ARG A 88 2.00 12.24 -1.17
C ARG A 88 2.34 13.71 -0.95
N PRO A 89 2.56 14.49 -2.03
CA PRO A 89 2.79 15.93 -1.91
C PRO A 89 1.59 16.63 -1.26
N ALA A 90 1.84 17.73 -0.56
CA ALA A 90 0.79 18.55 0.03
C ALA A 90 -0.21 19.06 -1.03
N LYS A 91 -1.49 19.04 -0.66
CA LYS A 91 -2.69 19.55 -1.34
C LYS A 91 -2.60 19.72 -2.87
N MET A 92 -3.14 18.73 -3.59
CA MET A 92 -3.48 18.82 -5.01
C MET A 92 -4.99 18.57 -5.18
N LEU A 93 -5.60 19.11 -6.25
CA LEU A 93 -7.04 18.94 -6.54
C LEU A 93 -7.46 17.45 -6.68
N LYS A 94 -6.49 16.59 -7.00
CA LYS A 94 -6.59 15.13 -7.09
C LYS A 94 -5.43 14.52 -6.30
N SER A 95 -5.69 13.43 -5.57
CA SER A 95 -4.63 12.73 -4.84
C SER A 95 -3.61 12.13 -5.81
N ARG A 96 -2.33 12.43 -5.57
CA ARG A 96 -1.19 11.84 -6.30
C ARG A 96 -0.18 11.29 -5.32
N PHE A 97 0.47 10.19 -5.69
CA PHE A 97 1.56 9.58 -4.94
C PHE A 97 2.74 9.37 -5.87
N LEU A 98 3.92 9.82 -5.44
CA LEU A 98 5.18 9.62 -6.11
C LEU A 98 5.84 8.37 -5.53
N VAL A 99 6.18 7.40 -6.38
CA VAL A 99 6.83 6.15 -5.98
C VAL A 99 8.27 6.18 -6.46
N THR A 100 9.20 6.03 -5.52
CA THR A 100 10.64 6.00 -5.79
C THR A 100 11.30 4.79 -5.15
N ARG A 101 12.49 4.44 -5.64
CA ARG A 101 13.40 3.52 -4.96
C ARG A 101 14.02 4.18 -3.72
N ALA A 102 14.79 3.40 -2.96
CA ALA A 102 15.52 3.85 -1.78
C ALA A 102 16.48 5.02 -2.06
N ASP A 103 17.09 5.03 -3.25
CA ASP A 103 18.01 6.04 -3.75
C ASP A 103 17.30 7.26 -4.38
N ASP A 104 15.99 7.39 -4.18
CA ASP A 104 15.12 8.42 -4.76
C ASP A 104 14.99 8.36 -6.30
N THR A 105 15.47 7.29 -6.95
CA THR A 105 15.21 7.06 -8.37
C THR A 105 13.71 6.90 -8.60
N PRO A 106 13.08 7.69 -9.49
CA PRO A 106 11.65 7.60 -9.74
C PRO A 106 11.26 6.28 -10.42
N ILE A 107 10.18 5.68 -9.94
CA ILE A 107 9.57 4.48 -10.54
C ILE A 107 8.32 4.87 -11.31
N GLY A 108 7.44 5.64 -10.67
CA GLY A 108 6.17 6.04 -11.25
C GLY A 108 5.30 6.85 -10.31
N GLU A 109 4.07 7.10 -10.76
CA GLU A 109 3.08 7.88 -10.03
C GLU A 109 1.74 7.15 -9.96
N ILE A 110 1.09 7.22 -8.80
CA ILE A 110 -0.28 6.76 -8.59
C ILE A 110 -1.15 8.00 -8.54
N GLN A 111 -2.05 8.19 -9.51
CA GLN A 111 -2.84 9.42 -9.62
C GLN A 111 -4.33 9.11 -9.64
N GLN A 112 -5.09 9.76 -8.76
CA GLN A 112 -6.54 9.67 -8.73
C GLN A 112 -7.11 10.24 -10.04
N GLU A 113 -7.89 9.45 -10.76
CA GLU A 113 -8.49 9.88 -12.03
C GLU A 113 -9.73 10.74 -11.79
N ASN A 114 -10.59 10.30 -10.86
CA ASN A 114 -11.91 10.86 -10.64
C ASN A 114 -12.13 11.18 -9.16
N VAL A 115 -12.77 12.32 -8.90
CA VAL A 115 -13.18 12.78 -7.55
C VAL A 115 -14.68 12.57 -7.29
N LEU A 116 -15.44 12.17 -8.32
CA LEU A 116 -16.87 11.89 -8.27
C LEU A 116 -17.11 10.45 -8.77
N GLY A 117 -17.97 9.70 -8.06
CA GLY A 117 -18.30 8.31 -8.41
C GLY A 117 -17.33 7.28 -7.84
N LYS A 118 -17.09 6.18 -8.60
CA LYS A 118 -16.18 5.10 -8.16
C LYS A 118 -14.72 5.60 -8.17
N ILE A 119 -14.05 5.49 -7.03
CA ILE A 119 -12.66 5.92 -6.85
C ILE A 119 -11.74 5.05 -7.71
N ARG A 120 -10.90 5.70 -8.51
CA ARG A 120 -9.94 5.07 -9.43
C ARG A 120 -8.61 5.79 -9.39
N PHE A 121 -7.52 5.03 -9.37
CA PHE A 121 -6.16 5.54 -9.43
C PHE A 121 -5.40 4.91 -10.59
N SER A 122 -4.91 5.73 -11.50
CA SER A 122 -4.00 5.29 -12.57
C SER A 122 -2.59 5.04 -12.02
N PHE A 123 -1.89 4.06 -12.58
CA PHE A 123 -0.46 3.88 -12.41
C PHE A 123 0.25 4.36 -13.67
N THR A 124 1.15 5.32 -13.53
CA THR A 124 1.94 5.85 -14.65
C THR A 124 3.43 5.63 -14.38
N ALA A 125 4.16 5.11 -15.35
CA ALA A 125 5.63 5.03 -15.31
C ALA A 125 6.20 5.52 -16.65
N GLY A 126 7.25 6.36 -16.61
CA GLY A 126 7.83 6.95 -17.82
C GLY A 126 6.81 7.70 -18.70
N GLY A 127 5.80 8.33 -18.09
CA GLY A 127 4.73 9.04 -18.79
C GLY A 127 3.67 8.15 -19.45
N ARG A 128 3.68 6.84 -19.23
CA ARG A 128 2.70 5.90 -19.80
C ARG A 128 1.88 5.23 -18.70
N ALA A 129 0.58 5.08 -18.93
CA ALA A 129 -0.27 4.28 -18.05
C ALA A 129 0.14 2.80 -18.16
N ILE A 130 0.35 2.15 -17.03
CA ILE A 130 0.78 0.75 -16.93
C ILE A 130 -0.20 -0.14 -16.16
N GLY A 131 -1.22 0.46 -15.54
CA GLY A 131 -2.23 -0.24 -14.75
C GLY A 131 -3.11 0.72 -13.97
N GLN A 132 -3.99 0.18 -13.14
CA GLN A 132 -4.95 0.95 -12.36
C GLN A 132 -5.36 0.23 -11.08
N LEU A 133 -5.68 0.99 -10.03
CA LEU A 133 -6.42 0.52 -8.86
C LEU A 133 -7.86 1.05 -8.90
N ARG A 134 -8.82 0.17 -8.70
CA ARG A 134 -10.27 0.45 -8.74
C ARG A 134 -10.89 0.10 -7.40
N ALA A 135 -11.55 1.08 -6.78
CA ALA A 135 -12.35 0.82 -5.59
C ALA A 135 -13.74 0.31 -5.99
N GLU A 136 -13.95 -1.00 -5.90
CA GLU A 136 -15.25 -1.63 -6.14
C GLU A 136 -16.17 -1.38 -4.95
N ASN A 137 -15.66 -1.56 -3.74
CA ASN A 137 -16.31 -1.16 -2.51
C ASN A 137 -15.29 -0.65 -1.50
N TRP A 138 -15.07 0.67 -1.51
CA TRP A 138 -14.09 1.31 -0.63
C TRP A 138 -14.37 1.08 0.87
N ARG A 139 -15.66 1.07 1.26
CA ARG A 139 -16.06 0.86 2.66
C ARG A 139 -15.75 -0.56 3.15
N ALA A 140 -15.79 -1.52 2.24
CA ALA A 140 -15.50 -2.92 2.50
C ALA A 140 -14.04 -3.30 2.22
N TRP A 141 -13.19 -2.33 1.86
CA TRP A 141 -11.82 -2.57 1.42
C TRP A 141 -11.72 -3.54 0.24
N ASP A 142 -12.62 -3.44 -0.72
CA ASP A 142 -12.58 -4.26 -1.94
C ASP A 142 -12.05 -3.42 -3.11
N PHE A 143 -10.80 -3.70 -3.49
CA PHE A 143 -10.11 -3.02 -4.57
C PHE A 143 -9.55 -4.03 -5.58
N SER A 144 -9.88 -3.85 -6.85
CA SER A 144 -9.24 -4.59 -7.94
C SER A 144 -8.09 -3.78 -8.52
N ILE A 145 -6.97 -4.44 -8.82
CA ILE A 145 -5.81 -3.84 -9.44
C ILE A 145 -5.59 -4.52 -10.80
N THR A 146 -5.57 -3.72 -11.87
CA THR A 146 -5.45 -4.20 -13.25
C THR A 146 -4.16 -3.72 -13.90
N ASP A 147 -3.67 -4.49 -14.88
CA ASP A 147 -2.60 -4.05 -15.78
C ASP A 147 -3.14 -3.14 -16.91
N ALA A 148 -2.26 -2.69 -17.81
CA ALA A 148 -2.65 -1.85 -18.94
C ALA A 148 -3.60 -2.52 -19.94
N ALA A 149 -3.73 -3.85 -19.92
CA ALA A 149 -4.67 -4.62 -20.73
C ALA A 149 -6.01 -4.87 -20.02
N ASP A 150 -6.20 -4.23 -18.86
CA ASP A 150 -7.35 -4.37 -17.97
C ASP A 150 -7.55 -5.77 -17.37
N ILE A 151 -6.48 -6.56 -17.29
CA ILE A 151 -6.49 -7.87 -16.65
C ILE A 151 -6.26 -7.67 -15.15
N GLU A 152 -7.11 -8.25 -14.30
CA GLU A 152 -6.93 -8.22 -12.84
C GLU A 152 -5.69 -9.03 -12.44
N ILE A 153 -4.71 -8.33 -11.89
CA ILE A 153 -3.40 -8.87 -11.49
C ILE A 153 -3.23 -8.96 -9.99
N ALA A 154 -4.01 -8.16 -9.24
CA ALA A 154 -4.03 -8.22 -7.80
C ALA A 154 -5.37 -7.73 -7.26
N ARG A 155 -5.69 -8.13 -6.04
CA ARG A 155 -6.89 -7.70 -5.33
C ARG A 155 -6.56 -7.40 -3.88
N VAL A 156 -7.18 -6.36 -3.36
CA VAL A 156 -7.11 -6.01 -1.94
C VAL A 156 -8.49 -6.25 -1.33
N THR A 157 -8.55 -7.03 -0.26
CA THR A 157 -9.79 -7.38 0.45
C THR A 157 -9.60 -7.36 1.96
N LYS A 158 -10.66 -7.09 2.74
CA LYS A 158 -10.60 -7.25 4.21
C LYS A 158 -10.55 -8.71 4.64
N THR A 159 -11.10 -9.61 3.82
CA THR A 159 -11.25 -11.03 4.14
C THR A 159 -10.81 -11.87 2.95
N PHE A 160 -9.81 -12.73 3.16
CA PHE A 160 -9.41 -13.72 2.17
C PHE A 160 -10.34 -14.94 2.23
N ALA A 161 -10.89 -15.36 1.09
CA ALA A 161 -11.87 -16.46 1.00
C ALA A 161 -11.29 -17.86 1.25
N GLY A 162 -9.99 -17.99 1.50
CA GLY A 162 -9.32 -19.29 1.67
C GLY A 162 -8.52 -19.41 2.96
N TYR A 163 -9.07 -20.02 4.00
CA TYR A 163 -8.29 -20.60 5.11
C TYR A 163 -7.14 -19.74 5.68
N LEU A 164 -7.30 -18.41 5.79
CA LEU A 164 -6.39 -17.68 6.67
C LEU A 164 -6.56 -18.27 8.07
N ARG A 165 -5.43 -18.63 8.70
CA ARG A 165 -5.41 -19.09 10.10
C ARG A 165 -6.23 -18.12 10.94
N GLU A 166 -6.97 -18.63 11.92
CA GLU A 166 -7.77 -17.84 12.87
C GLU A 166 -7.02 -16.60 13.40
N ALA A 167 -5.68 -16.69 13.51
CA ALA A 167 -4.77 -15.59 13.83
C ALA A 167 -4.93 -14.30 12.98
N PHE A 168 -5.41 -14.38 11.74
CA PHE A 168 -5.56 -13.22 10.84
C PHE A 168 -6.99 -12.70 10.71
N THR A 169 -7.95 -13.30 11.41
CA THR A 169 -9.38 -12.94 11.33
C THR A 169 -9.75 -11.66 12.09
N THR A 170 -8.78 -10.96 12.69
CA THR A 170 -9.04 -9.70 13.38
C THR A 170 -9.47 -8.61 12.40
N ALA A 171 -10.36 -7.72 12.84
CA ALA A 171 -10.91 -6.62 12.04
C ALA A 171 -9.88 -5.59 11.53
N ASP A 172 -8.62 -5.71 11.96
CA ASP A 172 -7.51 -4.79 11.71
C ASP A 172 -6.53 -5.29 10.64
N ASN A 173 -6.87 -6.40 9.96
CA ASN A 173 -6.10 -6.91 8.84
C ASN A 173 -6.84 -6.67 7.51
N TYR A 174 -6.05 -6.53 6.45
CA TYR A 174 -6.49 -6.70 5.08
C TYR A 174 -5.44 -7.49 4.31
N VAL A 175 -5.83 -8.01 3.15
CA VAL A 175 -5.04 -8.95 2.37
C VAL A 175 -4.87 -8.40 0.97
N VAL A 176 -3.66 -8.52 0.44
CA VAL A 176 -3.32 -8.25 -0.96
C VAL A 176 -3.00 -9.58 -1.61
N GLU A 177 -3.87 -10.01 -2.51
CA GLU A 177 -3.67 -11.18 -3.36
C GLU A 177 -3.02 -10.73 -4.66
N ILE A 178 -1.86 -11.28 -5.00
CA ILE A 178 -1.14 -11.02 -6.24
C ILE A 178 -1.24 -12.29 -7.09
N HIS A 179 -1.93 -12.20 -8.21
CA HIS A 179 -2.35 -13.36 -9.00
C HIS A 179 -1.21 -14.01 -9.79
N ARG A 180 -0.13 -13.27 -10.04
CA ARG A 180 1.05 -13.73 -10.78
C ARG A 180 2.27 -12.90 -10.39
N GLN A 181 3.47 -13.43 -10.64
CA GLN A 181 4.69 -12.65 -10.49
C GLN A 181 4.64 -11.42 -11.42
N LEU A 182 4.92 -10.25 -10.85
CA LEU A 182 4.92 -8.99 -11.57
C LEU A 182 6.37 -8.53 -11.79
N ALA A 183 6.61 -7.90 -12.94
CA ALA A 183 7.86 -7.21 -13.22
C ALA A 183 7.75 -5.75 -12.81
N ASP A 184 8.89 -5.13 -12.51
CA ASP A 184 8.95 -3.68 -12.36
C ASP A 184 8.73 -2.95 -13.69
N PRO A 185 8.13 -1.76 -13.69
CA PRO A 185 7.72 -0.98 -12.50
C PRO A 185 6.38 -1.40 -11.87
N LEU A 186 5.61 -2.30 -12.51
CA LEU A 186 4.26 -2.64 -12.09
C LEU A 186 4.22 -3.30 -10.70
N ALA A 187 5.17 -4.20 -10.40
CA ALA A 187 5.31 -4.81 -9.07
C ALA A 187 5.41 -3.75 -7.96
N SER A 188 6.30 -2.77 -8.13
CA SER A 188 6.44 -1.64 -7.22
C SER A 188 5.18 -0.81 -7.08
N MET A 189 4.44 -0.56 -8.17
CA MET A 189 3.18 0.20 -8.12
C MET A 189 2.07 -0.55 -7.38
N VAL A 190 1.98 -1.87 -7.54
CA VAL A 190 1.03 -2.72 -6.81
C VAL A 190 1.33 -2.69 -5.32
N VAL A 191 2.59 -2.95 -4.93
CA VAL A 191 2.99 -2.92 -3.51
C VAL A 191 2.80 -1.53 -2.90
N ALA A 192 3.26 -0.47 -3.57
CA ALA A 192 3.10 0.89 -3.09
C ALA A 192 1.62 1.26 -2.90
N SER A 193 0.78 1.00 -3.90
CA SER A 193 -0.64 1.36 -3.85
C SER A 193 -1.40 0.58 -2.80
N ALA A 194 -1.25 -0.74 -2.78
CA ALA A 194 -1.98 -1.62 -1.88
C ALA A 194 -1.66 -1.34 -0.40
N LEU A 195 -0.40 -0.97 -0.11
CA LEU A 195 0.03 -0.71 1.25
C LEU A 195 -0.25 0.71 1.75
N THR A 196 -0.29 1.73 0.89
CA THR A 196 -0.29 3.14 1.34
C THR A 196 -1.54 3.95 0.97
N VAL A 197 -2.32 3.55 -0.04
CA VAL A 197 -3.41 4.40 -0.57
C VAL A 197 -4.57 4.53 0.41
N ASP A 198 -4.94 3.49 1.16
CA ASP A 198 -6.03 3.58 2.16
C ASP A 198 -5.68 4.54 3.30
N THR A 199 -4.46 4.44 3.84
CA THR A 199 -3.99 5.31 4.93
C THR A 199 -4.05 6.78 4.53
N ALA A 200 -3.75 7.06 3.26
CA ALA A 200 -3.82 8.42 2.72
C ALA A 200 -5.24 8.90 2.41
N LEU A 201 -6.16 8.00 2.01
CA LEU A 201 -7.55 8.35 1.73
C LEU A 201 -8.37 8.62 2.99
N LYS A 202 -8.21 7.82 4.06
CA LYS A 202 -8.96 8.03 5.31
C LYS A 202 -8.63 9.34 6.02
N GLN A 203 -7.48 9.94 5.73
CA GLN A 203 -7.09 11.23 6.28
C GLN A 203 -7.77 12.41 5.55
N ASP A 204 -8.19 12.23 4.30
CA ASP A 204 -8.93 13.27 3.56
C ASP A 204 -10.40 13.36 4.01
N ASP A 205 -11.01 12.25 4.44
CA ASP A 205 -12.42 12.18 4.86
C ASP A 205 -12.70 12.71 6.28
N GLN A 206 -11.67 12.97 7.10
CA GLN A 206 -11.83 13.51 8.47
C GLN A 206 -11.70 15.04 8.56
N GLY A 207 -11.79 15.74 7.42
CA GLY A 207 -11.78 17.21 7.30
C GLY A 207 -13.17 17.82 7.12
#